data_AF-A0A0P9KI15-F1
#
_entry.id   AF-A0A0P9KI15-F1
#
_cell.length_a   1.000
_cell.length_b   1.000
_cell.length_c   1.000
_cell.angle_alpha   90.00
_cell.angle_beta   90.00
_cell.angle_gamma   90.00
#
_symmetry.space_group_name_H-M   'P 1'
#
loop_
_entity.id
_entity.type
_entity.pdbx_description
1 polymer ?
#
loop_
_entity_poly.entity_id
_entity_poly.type
_entity_poly.pdbx_seq_one_letter_code
_entity_poly.pdbx_strand_id
1 'polypeptide(L)'
;MFMTNSNDKGGELLGQERRRRWSTDQKLAMVRESLEPGQSVSVVARRNGINANQLFLWRKLYQDGSLSAVSAGEAVVPASELTDALKQIRELQRMLGKKMMEAEVLKEAVEIARSRKWIAHSPLLPGDDQ
;
A
#
# COMPACT_ATOMS: atom_id res chain seq x y z
N MET A 1 3.38 -10.84 -41.59
CA MET A 1 3.65 -12.03 -40.77
C MET A 1 3.39 -11.69 -39.31
N PHE A 2 2.16 -11.89 -38.84
CA PHE A 2 1.77 -12.00 -37.41
C PHE A 2 0.41 -12.70 -37.41
N MET A 3 0.38 -14.01 -37.18
CA MET A 3 -0.87 -14.76 -37.01
C MET A 3 -0.97 -15.19 -35.55
N THR A 4 -2.10 -14.83 -34.96
CA THR A 4 -2.58 -15.15 -33.62
C THR A 4 -2.59 -16.65 -33.40
N ASN A 5 -1.83 -17.16 -32.43
CA ASN A 5 -1.90 -18.57 -32.08
C ASN A 5 -2.94 -18.79 -30.97
N SER A 6 -4.21 -18.74 -31.37
CA SER A 6 -5.27 -19.47 -30.68
C SER A 6 -5.04 -20.94 -30.97
N ASN A 7 -4.72 -21.74 -29.95
CA ASN A 7 -4.82 -23.19 -30.10
C ASN A 7 -5.57 -23.77 -28.92
N ASP A 8 -6.88 -23.87 -29.12
CA ASP A 8 -7.78 -24.68 -28.34
C ASP A 8 -7.97 -26.01 -29.10
N LYS A 9 -8.08 -27.10 -28.34
CA LYS A 9 -8.42 -28.50 -28.70
C LYS A 9 -7.29 -29.50 -28.96
N GLY A 10 -7.32 -30.55 -28.14
CA GLY A 10 -6.74 -31.86 -28.45
C GLY A 10 -6.32 -32.64 -27.21
N GLY A 11 -7.20 -33.49 -26.66
CA GLY A 11 -6.78 -34.53 -25.70
C GLY A 11 -7.86 -35.03 -24.75
N GLU A 12 -8.81 -35.82 -25.26
CA GLU A 12 -9.52 -36.81 -24.44
C GLU A 12 -8.52 -37.91 -24.04
N LEU A 13 -8.11 -37.93 -22.77
CA LEU A 13 -7.48 -39.10 -22.13
C LEU A 13 -7.95 -39.15 -20.67
N LEU A 14 -8.60 -40.24 -20.32
CA LEU A 14 -9.07 -40.61 -18.99
C LEU A 14 -7.89 -40.64 -18.00
N GLY A 15 -8.06 -40.03 -16.82
CA GLY A 15 -7.28 -40.38 -15.63
C GLY A 15 -5.94 -39.68 -15.45
N GLN A 16 -5.92 -38.34 -15.37
CA GLN A 16 -5.01 -37.61 -14.48
C GLN A 16 -5.45 -36.16 -14.42
N GLU A 17 -5.92 -35.76 -13.24
CA GLU A 17 -6.28 -34.39 -12.87
C GLU A 17 -5.17 -33.43 -13.31
N ARG A 18 -5.40 -32.76 -14.44
CA ARG A 18 -4.57 -31.67 -14.96
C ARG A 18 -4.59 -30.61 -13.85
N ARG A 19 -3.52 -30.53 -13.04
CA ARG A 19 -3.38 -29.63 -11.89
C ARG A 19 -4.10 -28.31 -12.17
N ARG A 20 -5.25 -28.10 -11.52
CA ARG A 20 -6.13 -26.96 -11.78
C ARG A 20 -5.31 -25.68 -11.61
N ARG A 21 -5.16 -24.91 -12.69
CA ARG A 21 -4.46 -23.63 -12.67
C ARG A 21 -5.45 -22.55 -12.24
N TRP A 22 -5.18 -21.92 -11.10
CA TRP A 22 -5.99 -20.80 -10.61
C TRP A 22 -5.52 -19.49 -11.24
N SER A 23 -6.45 -18.76 -11.83
CA SER A 23 -6.18 -17.38 -12.26
C SER A 23 -5.92 -16.49 -11.04
N THR A 24 -5.29 -15.33 -11.27
CA THR A 24 -5.06 -14.32 -10.25
C THR A 24 -6.35 -13.89 -9.57
N ASP A 25 -7.40 -13.65 -10.35
CA ASP A 25 -8.70 -13.21 -9.86
C ASP A 25 -9.36 -14.27 -8.98
N GLN A 26 -9.22 -15.55 -9.35
CA GLN A 26 -9.70 -16.66 -8.53
C GLN A 26 -8.96 -16.77 -7.20
N LYS A 27 -7.63 -16.60 -7.21
CA LYS A 27 -6.82 -16.57 -5.97
C LYS A 27 -7.25 -15.42 -5.07
N LEU A 28 -7.44 -14.23 -5.63
CA LEU A 28 -7.87 -13.04 -4.88
C LEU A 28 -9.27 -13.20 -4.31
N ALA A 29 -10.22 -13.76 -5.08
CA ALA A 29 -11.57 -14.04 -4.61
C ALA A 29 -11.56 -14.98 -3.40
N MET A 30 -10.81 -16.08 -3.49
CA MET A 30 -10.70 -17.05 -2.37
C MET A 30 -10.00 -16.44 -1.14
N VAL A 31 -8.97 -15.62 -1.34
CA VAL A 31 -8.29 -14.96 -0.23
C VAL A 31 -9.22 -13.95 0.45
N ARG A 32 -9.94 -13.13 -0.31
CA ARG A 32 -10.93 -12.18 0.22
C ARG A 32 -12.04 -12.91 0.99
N GLU A 33 -12.59 -13.99 0.43
CA GLU A 33 -13.58 -14.84 1.09
C GLU A 33 -13.05 -15.39 2.43
N SER A 34 -11.76 -15.74 2.51
CA SER A 34 -11.14 -16.22 3.75
C SER A 34 -10.86 -15.15 4.80
N LEU A 35 -10.93 -13.87 4.43
CA LEU A 35 -10.75 -12.71 5.31
C LEU A 35 -12.07 -12.21 5.91
N GLU A 36 -13.21 -12.67 5.39
CA GLU A 36 -14.53 -12.31 5.91
C GLU A 36 -14.71 -12.77 7.38
N PRO A 37 -15.29 -11.93 8.24
CA PRO A 37 -15.57 -12.29 9.63
C PRO A 37 -16.41 -13.58 9.73
N GLY A 38 -15.91 -14.57 10.47
CA GLY A 38 -16.60 -15.86 10.66
C GLY A 38 -16.31 -16.93 9.60
N GLN A 39 -15.55 -16.61 8.53
CA GLN A 39 -15.05 -17.63 7.61
C GLN A 39 -13.71 -18.21 8.09
N SER A 40 -13.57 -19.53 8.02
CA SER A 40 -12.30 -20.21 8.28
C SER A 40 -11.62 -20.59 6.97
N VAL A 41 -10.28 -20.51 6.95
CA VAL A 41 -9.45 -20.91 5.80
C VAL A 41 -9.77 -22.33 5.34
N SER A 42 -9.97 -23.26 6.28
CA SER A 42 -10.32 -24.65 5.99
C SER A 42 -11.66 -24.81 5.28
N VAL A 43 -12.67 -24.01 5.63
CA VAL A 43 -13.99 -24.04 5.00
C VAL A 43 -13.92 -23.52 3.56
N VAL A 44 -13.25 -22.38 3.36
CA VAL A 44 -13.06 -21.79 2.03
C VAL A 44 -12.23 -22.70 1.12
N ALA A 45 -11.18 -23.33 1.67
CA ALA A 45 -10.33 -24.25 0.95
C ALA A 45 -11.09 -25.50 0.45
N ARG A 46 -11.92 -26.12 1.31
CA ARG A 46 -12.75 -27.27 0.93
C ARG A 46 -13.77 -26.91 -0.14
N ARG A 47 -14.42 -25.76 -0.02
CA ARG A 47 -15.44 -25.28 -0.99
C ARG A 47 -14.85 -25.07 -2.37
N ASN A 48 -13.61 -24.57 -2.42
CA ASN A 48 -12.90 -24.28 -3.67
C ASN A 48 -12.01 -25.45 -4.15
N GLY A 49 -11.97 -26.58 -3.42
CA GLY A 49 -11.17 -27.74 -3.80
C GLY A 49 -9.66 -27.49 -3.76
N ILE A 50 -9.18 -26.62 -2.87
CA ILE A 50 -7.75 -26.30 -2.71
C ILE A 50 -7.23 -26.75 -1.35
N ASN A 51 -5.90 -26.88 -1.25
CA ASN A 51 -5.25 -27.17 0.03
C ASN A 51 -5.29 -25.93 0.93
N ALA A 52 -5.69 -26.09 2.20
CA ALA A 52 -5.75 -25.00 3.17
C ALA A 52 -4.38 -24.30 3.37
N ASN A 53 -3.27 -25.03 3.29
CA ASN A 53 -1.93 -24.45 3.35
C ASN A 53 -1.63 -23.52 2.17
N GLN A 54 -2.15 -23.84 0.97
CA GLN A 54 -2.01 -23.00 -0.21
C GLN A 54 -2.81 -21.70 -0.05
N LEU A 55 -4.03 -21.79 0.47
CA LEU A 55 -4.84 -20.60 0.77
C LEU A 55 -4.21 -19.75 1.88
N PHE A 56 -3.60 -20.37 2.89
CA PHE A 56 -2.88 -19.67 3.95
C PHE A 56 -1.66 -18.90 3.41
N LEU A 57 -0.89 -19.52 2.51
CA LEU A 57 0.22 -18.87 1.82
C LEU A 57 -0.27 -17.67 0.98
N TRP A 58 -1.36 -17.83 0.23
CA TRP A 58 -1.94 -16.73 -0.53
C TRP A 58 -2.49 -15.62 0.37
N ARG A 59 -3.10 -15.96 1.51
CA ARG A 59 -3.55 -14.97 2.49
C ARG A 59 -2.38 -14.17 3.07
N LYS A 60 -1.27 -14.85 3.40
CA LYS A 60 -0.05 -14.20 3.86
C LYS A 60 0.50 -13.25 2.80
N LEU A 61 0.68 -13.74 1.57
CA LEU A 61 1.13 -12.92 0.44
C LEU A 61 0.19 -11.73 0.17
N TYR A 62 -1.12 -11.87 0.38
CA TYR A 62 -2.07 -10.77 0.21
C TYR A 62 -1.94 -9.70 1.30
N GLN A 63 -1.75 -10.11 2.54
CA GLN A 63 -1.52 -9.21 3.68
C GLN A 63 -0.17 -8.48 3.54
N ASP A 64 0.85 -9.19 3.05
CA ASP A 64 2.17 -8.66 2.73
C ASP A 64 2.17 -7.85 1.40
N GLY A 65 1.01 -7.59 0.78
CA GLY A 65 0.88 -6.86 -0.51
C GLY A 65 1.44 -7.56 -1.75
N SER A 66 2.03 -8.74 -1.57
CA SER A 66 2.75 -9.52 -2.57
C SER A 66 1.86 -10.39 -3.48
N LEU A 67 0.57 -10.60 -3.15
CA LEU A 67 -0.29 -11.43 -4.01
C LEU A 67 -0.63 -10.76 -5.36
N SER A 68 -0.58 -9.43 -5.45
CA SER A 68 -0.66 -8.71 -6.74
C SER A 68 0.65 -8.75 -7.53
N ALA A 69 1.80 -8.97 -6.86
CA ALA A 69 3.12 -8.98 -7.50
C ALA A 69 3.40 -10.28 -8.28
N VAL A 70 2.66 -11.36 -8.03
CA VAL A 70 2.88 -12.66 -8.72
C VAL A 70 2.44 -12.63 -10.20
N SER A 71 1.88 -11.53 -10.72
CA SER A 71 1.44 -11.48 -12.12
C SER A 71 1.82 -10.24 -12.95
N ALA A 72 2.38 -9.17 -12.39
CA ALA A 72 2.52 -7.91 -13.16
C ALA A 72 3.92 -7.28 -13.22
N GLY A 73 4.92 -7.75 -12.45
CA GLY A 73 6.25 -7.10 -12.46
C GLY A 73 6.24 -5.64 -11.97
N GLU A 74 5.18 -5.22 -11.29
CA GLU A 74 4.98 -3.87 -10.78
C GLU A 74 5.17 -3.86 -9.25
N ALA A 75 5.90 -2.86 -8.74
CA ALA A 75 6.22 -2.75 -7.33
C ALA A 75 4.97 -2.32 -6.54
N VAL A 76 4.45 -3.22 -5.71
CA VAL A 76 3.30 -2.95 -4.85
C VAL A 76 3.78 -2.82 -3.41
N VAL A 77 3.40 -1.72 -2.76
CA VAL A 77 3.69 -1.46 -1.35
C VAL A 77 2.75 -2.30 -0.46
N PRO A 78 3.27 -3.07 0.51
CA PRO A 78 2.47 -3.82 1.48
C PRO A 78 1.42 -2.95 2.19
N ALA A 79 0.27 -3.55 2.50
CA ALA A 79 -0.81 -2.83 3.20
C ALA A 79 -0.36 -2.32 4.59
N SER A 80 0.54 -3.04 5.27
CA SER A 80 1.18 -2.60 6.51
C SER A 80 2.01 -1.32 6.32
N GLU A 81 2.86 -1.29 5.29
CA GLU A 81 3.68 -0.13 4.96
C GLU A 81 2.84 1.09 4.58
N LEU A 82 1.72 0.90 3.89
CA LEU A 82 0.76 1.98 3.63
C LEU A 82 0.18 2.53 4.94
N THR A 83 -0.22 1.67 5.88
CA THR A 83 -0.75 2.15 7.17
C THR A 83 0.29 2.88 8.01
N ASP A 84 1.55 2.43 7.97
CA ASP A 84 2.64 3.08 8.70
C ASP A 84 3.05 4.40 8.05
N ALA A 85 3.05 4.48 6.71
CA ALA A 85 3.22 5.72 5.97
C ALA A 85 2.11 6.73 6.31
N LEU A 86 0.85 6.29 6.41
CA LEU A 86 -0.27 7.16 6.81
C LEU A 86 -0.12 7.69 8.25
N LYS A 87 0.38 6.86 9.18
CA LYS A 87 0.71 7.32 10.54
C LYS A 87 1.83 8.36 10.51
N GLN A 88 2.87 8.12 9.72
CA GLN A 88 3.99 9.05 9.59
C GLN A 88 3.55 10.39 8.99
N ILE A 89 2.68 10.37 7.98
CA ILE A 89 2.09 11.57 7.40
C ILE A 89 1.33 12.37 8.47
N ARG A 90 0.51 11.69 9.29
CA ARG A 90 -0.23 12.36 10.37
C ARG A 90 0.71 13.01 11.39
N GLU A 91 1.78 12.32 11.77
CA GLU A 91 2.75 12.86 12.73
C GLU A 91 3.51 14.06 12.14
N LEU A 92 3.94 13.96 10.88
CA LEU A 92 4.59 15.06 10.18
C LEU A 92 3.67 16.28 10.05
N GLN A 93 2.39 16.07 9.74
CA GLN A 93 1.39 17.15 9.71
C GLN A 93 1.24 17.83 11.07
N ARG A 94 1.23 17.06 12.17
CA ARG A 94 1.19 17.62 13.54
C ARG A 94 2.44 18.43 13.86
N MET A 95 3.61 17.91 13.56
CA MET A 95 4.90 18.58 13.76
C MET A 95 4.99 19.87 12.95
N LEU A 96 4.57 19.84 11.68
CA LEU A 96 4.52 21.01 10.82
C LEU A 96 3.62 22.10 11.40
N GLY A 97 2.41 21.74 11.85
CA GLY A 97 1.49 22.68 12.50
C GLY A 97 2.10 23.35 13.73
N LYS A 98 2.78 22.57 14.59
CA LYS A 98 3.51 23.11 15.75
C LYS A 98 4.59 24.11 15.32
N LYS A 99 5.38 23.76 14.30
CA LYS A 99 6.45 24.63 13.80
C LYS A 99 5.95 25.90 13.13
N MET A 100 4.80 25.85 12.45
CA MET A 100 4.15 27.05 11.90
C MET A 100 3.75 28.02 13.02
N MET A 101 3.12 27.51 14.08
CA MET A 101 2.73 28.33 15.23
C MET A 101 3.95 28.95 15.92
N GLU A 102 5.03 28.18 16.14
CA GLU A 102 6.29 28.73 16.68
C GLU A 102 6.85 29.85 15.80
N ALA A 103 6.87 29.67 14.48
CA ALA A 103 7.37 30.67 13.55
C ALA A 103 6.51 31.94 13.52
N GLU A 104 5.19 31.82 13.65
CA GLU A 104 4.26 32.94 13.73
C GLU A 104 4.49 33.77 15.00
N VAL A 105 4.58 33.11 16.16
CA VAL A 105 4.87 33.77 17.45
C VAL A 105 6.22 34.46 17.41
N LEU A 106 7.24 33.82 16.83
CA LEU A 106 8.56 34.44 16.70
C LEU A 106 8.55 35.67 15.79
N LYS A 107 7.83 35.62 14.66
CA LYS A 107 7.64 36.80 13.79
C LYS A 107 6.95 37.94 14.53
N GLU A 108 5.90 37.65 15.29
CA GLU A 108 5.19 38.65 16.09
C GLU A 108 6.12 39.27 17.15
N ALA A 109 6.89 38.44 17.86
CA ALA A 109 7.86 38.92 18.86
C ALA A 109 8.94 39.82 18.24
N VAL A 110 9.45 39.47 17.05
CA VAL A 110 10.41 40.30 16.31
C VAL A 110 9.81 41.65 15.93
N GLU A 111 8.57 41.68 15.44
CA GLU A 111 7.90 42.94 15.08
C GLU A 111 7.60 43.82 16.31
N ILE A 112 7.23 43.21 17.45
CA ILE A 112 7.09 43.93 18.71
C ILE A 112 8.43 44.54 19.15
N ALA A 113 9.52 43.77 19.08
CA ALA A 113 10.85 44.23 19.47
C ALA A 113 11.40 45.33 18.55
N ARG A 114 11.13 45.23 17.23
CA ARG A 114 11.43 46.28 16.23
C ARG A 114 10.67 47.57 16.55
N SER A 115 9.36 47.46 16.80
CA SER A 115 8.47 48.59 17.09
C SER A 115 8.87 49.33 18.37
N ARG A 116 9.37 48.61 19.39
CA ARG A 116 9.85 49.18 20.66
C ARG A 116 11.30 49.67 20.61
N LYS A 117 11.95 49.62 19.44
CA LYS A 117 13.39 49.92 19.23
C LYS A 117 14.32 49.10 20.13
N TRP A 118 13.89 47.91 20.54
CA TRP A 118 14.67 47.00 21.38
C TRP A 118 15.72 46.23 20.59
N ILE A 119 15.59 46.18 19.27
CA ILE A 119 16.59 45.64 18.35
C ILE A 119 17.12 46.79 17.48
N ALA A 120 18.42 47.10 17.59
CA ALA A 120 19.03 48.26 16.95
C ALA A 120 19.45 48.04 15.49
N HIS A 121 19.50 46.81 14.99
CA HIS A 121 19.80 46.53 13.58
C HIS A 121 19.03 45.29 13.12
N SER A 122 18.39 45.40 11.96
CA SER A 122 17.73 44.28 11.29
C SER A 122 18.80 43.23 10.92
N PRO A 123 18.66 41.95 11.29
CA PRO A 123 19.39 40.90 10.60
C PRO A 123 18.87 40.92 9.16
N LEU A 124 19.76 41.17 8.21
CA LEU A 124 19.47 41.03 6.78
C LEU A 124 19.11 39.56 6.54
N LEU A 125 17.82 39.24 6.44
CA LEU A 125 17.41 38.01 5.77
C LEU A 125 17.81 38.18 4.29
N PRO A 126 18.41 37.16 3.63
CA PRO A 126 18.67 37.24 2.21
C PRO A 126 17.33 37.51 1.52
N GLY A 127 17.27 38.57 0.72
CA GLY A 127 16.14 38.77 -0.17
C GLY A 127 16.04 37.54 -1.07
N ASP A 128 14.83 37.03 -1.26
CA ASP A 128 14.52 36.13 -2.35
C ASP A 128 14.70 36.91 -3.66
N ASP A 129 15.95 37.09 -4.07
CA ASP A 129 16.31 37.57 -5.39
C ASP A 129 16.39 36.35 -6.31
N GLN A 130 15.27 36.14 -7.02
CA GLN A 130 15.10 35.44 -8.29
C GLN A 130 14.96 33.90 -8.30
#